data_AF-A0A4R9IK76-F1
#
_entry.id   AF-A0A4R9IK76-F1
#
_cell.length_a   1.000
_cell.length_b   1.000
_cell.length_c   1.000
_cell.angle_alpha   90.00
_cell.angle_beta   90.00
_cell.angle_gamma   90.00
#
_symmetry.space_group_name_H-M   'P 1'
#
loop_
_entity.id
_entity.type
_entity.pdbx_description
1 polymer ?
#
loop_
_entity_poly.entity_id
_entity_poly.type
_entity_poly.pdbx_seq_one_letter_code
_entity_poly.pdbx_strand_id
1 'polypeptide(L)'
;MNILRYFSEKKRRKEYIKNCLNEFNIKNILKNSEFRSYIHFNDLSYIDHKEKKKLIWLGLSSYSGYEREKFLHFVSENFTQEDFPFILLRTLDWVKNIRSFAINLLASKLNKVNTETLKLNSDLLINALNKQNDEENWVQLRQSILDILIKNFLNDKNKHKNDSPKYRRLIYFELINKKHSELELIIIKDTDCFNRSLIFLPIFKDYVKNNIPTLVKDNCVKIRLNIFDQFLNESPLEFQNYFETALLDDNSSIRSKANYYAKKYVNFDIRNFYIAQITTPSKLIICLSENPNEKDKDLFEQGLESTNKKVIKASLSSLKKLGLLENFKEKISNLFLFHFRLLLRLEIYKIYSLEELLNLKETFEIDNKIHYLFGLLKVKSFWVMIDFLLEQIIITKSEKFIPILIEEMNHSSRIFEKIDPILKTKIKEKINSLNSQQLINQDLSTSLLFMIKYI
;
A
#
# COMPACT_ATOMS: atom_id res chain seq x y z
N MET A 1 45.89 19.60 27.76
CA MET A 1 44.83 19.30 26.77
C MET A 1 44.57 20.59 25.97
N ASN A 2 44.73 20.55 24.64
CA ASN A 2 44.92 21.74 23.80
C ASN A 2 43.64 22.59 23.66
N ILE A 3 43.66 23.87 24.04
CA ILE A 3 42.50 24.78 24.02
C ILE A 3 41.86 24.86 22.62
N LEU A 4 42.68 24.84 21.57
CA LEU A 4 42.22 24.83 20.17
C LEU A 4 41.43 23.56 19.79
N ARG A 5 41.80 22.40 20.37
CA ARG A 5 41.08 21.14 20.17
C ARG A 5 39.70 21.20 20.82
N TYR A 6 39.60 21.77 22.01
CA TYR A 6 38.32 21.96 22.69
C TYR A 6 37.34 22.86 21.90
N PHE A 7 37.81 23.99 21.36
CA PHE A 7 36.96 24.89 20.56
C PHE A 7 36.49 24.26 19.23
N SER A 8 37.37 23.51 18.56
CA SER A 8 37.03 22.81 17.32
C SER A 8 36.03 21.66 17.55
N GLU A 9 36.18 20.89 18.62
CA GLU A 9 35.22 19.85 19.03
C GLU A 9 33.85 20.46 19.38
N LYS A 10 33.83 21.59 20.10
CA LYS A 10 32.59 22.32 20.43
C LYS A 10 31.88 22.85 19.18
N LYS A 11 32.61 23.38 18.19
CA LYS A 11 32.03 23.85 16.91
C LYS A 11 31.42 22.68 16.13
N ARG A 12 32.15 21.58 15.98
CA ARG A 12 31.65 20.35 15.32
C ARG A 12 30.41 19.80 16.02
N ARG A 13 30.39 19.82 17.36
CA ARG A 13 29.24 19.35 18.14
C ARG A 13 27.98 20.19 17.88
N LYS A 14 28.11 21.51 17.84
CA LYS A 14 27.01 22.43 17.49
C LYS A 14 26.45 22.16 16.10
N GLU A 15 27.33 21.94 15.12
CA GLU A 15 26.93 21.65 13.75
C GLU A 15 26.20 20.31 13.63
N TYR A 16 26.68 19.27 14.33
CA TYR A 16 26.00 17.99 14.43
C TYR A 16 24.58 18.13 15.01
N ILE A 17 24.43 18.84 16.13
CA ILE A 17 23.12 19.06 16.77
C ILE A 17 22.17 19.78 15.80
N LYS A 18 22.65 20.81 15.09
CA LYS A 18 21.86 21.53 14.10
C LYS A 18 21.37 20.60 12.98
N ASN A 19 22.22 19.71 12.48
CA ASN A 19 21.81 18.74 11.46
C ASN A 19 20.74 17.77 12.00
N CYS A 20 20.92 17.24 13.21
CA CYS A 20 19.90 16.38 13.83
C CYS A 20 18.55 17.09 14.03
N LEU A 21 18.56 18.38 14.36
CA LEU A 21 17.34 19.18 14.52
C LEU A 21 16.67 19.49 13.17
N ASN A 22 17.45 19.69 12.11
CA ASN A 22 16.92 19.86 10.74
C ASN A 22 16.30 18.56 10.21
N GLU A 23 16.89 17.42 10.53
CA GLU A 23 16.39 16.08 10.15
C GLU A 23 15.31 15.56 11.11
N PHE A 24 14.96 16.32 12.15
CA PHE A 24 14.02 15.89 13.18
C PHE A 24 12.64 15.61 12.60
N ASN A 25 12.25 14.33 12.62
CA ASN A 25 10.96 13.88 12.13
C ASN A 25 10.25 13.07 13.22
N ILE A 26 9.26 13.69 13.86
CA ILE A 26 8.43 13.07 14.91
C ILE A 26 7.85 11.74 14.42
N LYS A 27 7.32 11.69 13.19
CA LYS A 27 6.72 10.46 12.66
C LYS A 27 7.75 9.35 12.53
N ASN A 28 8.99 9.66 12.16
CA ASN A 28 10.06 8.66 12.05
C ASN A 28 10.41 8.10 13.44
N ILE A 29 10.59 8.98 14.43
CA ILE A 29 10.92 8.56 15.81
C ILE A 29 9.80 7.72 16.41
N LEU A 30 8.55 8.13 16.26
CA LEU A 30 7.40 7.42 16.85
C LEU A 30 7.07 6.10 16.14
N LYS A 31 7.39 5.97 14.84
CA LYS A 31 7.18 4.74 14.08
C LYS A 31 8.33 3.75 14.20
N ASN A 32 9.51 4.19 14.63
CA ASN A 32 10.68 3.34 14.78
C ASN A 32 11.10 3.28 16.26
N SER A 33 10.65 2.27 16.97
CA SER A 33 11.04 2.04 18.38
C SER A 33 12.54 1.81 18.56
N GLU A 34 13.26 1.46 17.49
CA GLU A 34 14.70 1.26 17.44
C GLU A 34 15.46 2.53 17.02
N PHE A 35 14.79 3.63 16.73
CA PHE A 35 15.45 4.90 16.41
C PHE A 35 16.38 5.30 17.55
N ARG A 36 17.64 5.60 17.24
CA ARG A 36 18.63 6.03 18.22
C ARG A 36 19.39 7.25 17.76
N SER A 37 19.76 8.11 18.71
CA SER A 37 20.52 9.33 18.49
C SER A 37 21.85 9.28 19.28
N TYR A 38 22.81 10.13 18.92
CA TYR A 38 24.02 10.36 19.72
C TYR A 38 23.94 11.67 20.50
N ILE A 39 22.76 12.03 21.02
CA ILE A 39 22.56 13.22 21.84
C ILE A 39 22.98 12.94 23.29
N HIS A 40 23.66 13.91 23.89
CA HIS A 40 24.09 13.96 25.28
C HIS A 40 23.36 15.06 26.02
N PHE A 41 23.14 14.89 27.32
CA PHE A 41 22.42 15.84 28.16
C PHE A 41 23.08 17.22 28.17
N ASN A 42 24.41 17.26 28.17
CA ASN A 42 25.19 18.51 28.11
C ASN A 42 24.96 19.30 26.82
N ASP A 43 24.42 18.69 25.76
CA ASP A 43 24.10 19.38 24.51
C ASP A 43 22.98 20.41 24.68
N LEU A 44 22.16 20.29 25.73
CA LEU A 44 21.14 21.29 26.06
C LEU A 44 21.74 22.68 26.29
N SER A 45 23.03 22.78 26.63
CA SER A 45 23.75 24.05 26.79
C SER A 45 24.09 24.74 25.47
N TYR A 46 23.93 24.06 24.33
CA TYR A 46 24.34 24.56 23.01
C TYR A 46 23.21 25.08 22.14
N ILE A 47 21.97 25.01 22.62
CA ILE A 47 20.78 25.27 21.80
C ILE A 47 19.84 26.31 22.41
N ASP A 48 19.07 26.94 21.53
CA ASP A 48 18.08 27.93 21.92
C ASP A 48 16.86 27.29 22.58
N HIS A 49 16.16 28.09 23.40
CA HIS A 49 15.00 27.64 24.17
C HIS A 49 13.87 27.05 23.30
N LYS A 50 13.74 27.50 22.04
CA LYS A 50 12.73 27.04 21.08
C LYS A 50 12.98 25.62 20.57
N GLU A 51 14.26 25.20 20.48
CA GLU A 51 14.63 23.88 19.96
C GLU A 51 14.89 22.86 21.07
N LYS A 52 14.89 23.33 22.33
CA LYS A 52 15.15 22.53 23.53
C LYS A 52 14.29 21.28 23.62
N LYS A 53 13.00 21.40 23.30
CA LYS A 53 12.06 20.28 23.36
C LYS A 53 12.39 19.16 22.37
N LYS A 54 12.73 19.52 21.12
CA LYS A 54 13.14 18.55 20.09
C LYS A 54 14.42 17.81 20.50
N LEU A 55 15.39 18.53 21.06
CA LEU A 55 16.63 17.93 21.51
C LEU A 55 16.40 16.98 22.70
N ILE A 56 15.50 17.33 23.62
CA ILE A 56 15.08 16.43 24.72
C ILE A 56 14.48 15.14 24.15
N TRP A 57 13.59 15.22 23.17
CA TRP A 57 12.99 14.04 22.54
C TRP A 57 14.00 13.17 21.79
N LEU A 58 14.98 13.79 21.12
CA LEU A 58 16.13 13.07 20.55
C LEU A 58 16.98 12.43 21.65
N GLY A 59 17.20 13.14 22.76
CA GLY A 59 17.96 12.68 23.92
C GLY A 59 17.32 11.49 24.65
N LEU A 60 15.99 11.48 24.75
CA LEU A 60 15.23 10.29 25.19
C LEU A 60 15.48 9.09 24.28
N SER A 61 15.94 9.30 23.05
CA SER A 61 16.34 8.26 22.10
C SER A 61 17.86 8.06 22.00
N SER A 62 18.66 8.56 22.93
CA SER A 62 20.12 8.38 22.91
C SER A 62 20.51 6.89 22.90
N TYR A 63 21.62 6.52 22.25
CA TYR A 63 22.20 5.17 22.36
C TYR A 63 22.59 4.81 23.80
N SER A 64 23.05 5.79 24.58
CA SER A 64 23.47 5.60 25.96
C SER A 64 22.28 5.56 26.91
N GLY A 65 22.16 4.48 27.69
CA GLY A 65 21.12 4.36 28.72
C GLY A 65 21.22 5.45 29.80
N TYR A 66 22.44 5.80 30.21
CA TYR A 66 22.69 6.89 31.16
C TYR A 66 22.21 8.24 30.64
N GLU A 67 22.39 8.51 29.35
CA GLU A 67 21.92 9.77 28.76
C GLU A 67 20.38 9.79 28.70
N ARG A 68 19.75 8.69 28.28
CA ARG A 68 18.28 8.56 28.29
C ARG A 68 17.70 8.76 29.70
N GLU A 69 18.34 8.22 30.73
CA GLU A 69 17.94 8.39 32.13
C GLU A 69 18.01 9.86 32.58
N LYS A 70 19.11 10.57 32.27
CA LYS A 70 19.21 12.03 32.54
C LYS A 70 18.09 12.82 31.87
N PHE A 71 17.78 12.51 30.60
CA PHE A 71 16.67 13.15 29.90
C PHE A 71 15.32 12.80 30.52
N LEU A 72 15.10 11.57 30.97
CA LEU A 72 13.87 11.19 31.70
C LEU A 72 13.73 11.96 33.02
N HIS A 73 14.80 12.11 33.81
CA HIS A 73 14.79 12.94 35.01
C HIS A 73 14.39 14.39 34.68
N PHE A 74 15.02 14.98 33.67
CA PHE A 74 14.69 16.34 33.25
C PHE A 74 13.22 16.49 32.81
N VAL A 75 12.69 15.51 32.06
CA VAL A 75 11.28 15.48 31.64
C VAL A 75 10.35 15.24 32.83
N SER A 76 10.76 14.50 33.85
CA SER A 76 9.92 14.23 35.03
C SER A 76 9.56 15.50 35.82
N GLU A 77 10.51 16.43 35.89
CA GLU A 77 10.37 17.74 36.54
C GLU A 77 9.57 18.73 35.66
N ASN A 78 9.73 18.63 34.34
CA ASN A 78 9.21 19.60 33.36
C ASN A 78 8.14 19.01 32.42
N PHE A 79 7.42 17.99 32.89
CA PHE A 79 6.51 17.19 32.06
C PHE A 79 5.42 18.04 31.41
N THR A 80 5.27 17.90 30.08
CA THR A 80 4.10 18.38 29.33
C THR A 80 3.41 17.22 28.61
N GLN A 81 2.13 17.38 28.24
CA GLN A 81 1.39 16.33 27.52
C GLN A 81 2.07 15.90 26.22
N GLU A 82 2.83 16.78 25.57
CA GLU A 82 3.58 16.49 24.34
C GLU A 82 4.71 15.49 24.55
N ASP A 83 5.20 15.30 25.79
CA ASP A 83 6.23 14.31 26.11
C ASP A 83 5.67 12.89 26.16
N PHE A 84 4.35 12.73 26.32
CA PHE A 84 3.69 11.45 26.48
C PHE A 84 4.17 10.37 25.50
N PRO A 85 4.15 10.57 24.17
CA PRO A 85 4.57 9.53 23.23
C PRO A 85 6.05 9.16 23.34
N PHE A 86 6.92 10.11 23.71
CA PHE A 86 8.35 9.84 23.84
C PHE A 86 8.67 9.07 25.12
N ILE A 87 7.96 9.34 26.22
CA ILE A 87 8.08 8.55 27.45
C ILE A 87 7.41 7.18 27.28
N LEU A 88 6.28 7.09 26.56
CA LEU A 88 5.62 5.83 26.26
C LEU A 88 6.55 4.89 25.49
N LEU A 89 7.34 5.40 24.54
CA LEU A 89 8.41 4.63 23.89
C LEU A 89 9.49 4.11 24.86
N ARG A 90 9.69 4.74 26.02
CA ARG A 90 10.66 4.29 27.04
C ARG A 90 10.08 3.26 27.99
N THR A 91 8.77 3.10 28.08
CA THR A 91 8.16 1.92 28.72
C THR A 91 8.49 0.61 28.01
N LEU A 92 9.08 0.68 26.80
CA LEU A 92 9.54 -0.45 26.01
C LEU A 92 11.07 -0.51 25.88
N ASP A 93 11.81 0.23 26.72
CA ASP A 93 13.28 0.24 26.68
C ASP A 93 13.85 -1.14 27.06
N TRP A 94 15.00 -1.48 26.47
CA TRP A 94 15.72 -2.71 26.79
C TRP A 94 16.41 -2.62 28.16
N VAL A 95 16.71 -1.40 28.64
CA VAL A 95 17.27 -1.17 29.97
C VAL A 95 16.14 -1.13 30.99
N LYS A 96 16.13 -2.09 31.92
CA LYS A 96 15.09 -2.24 32.94
C LYS A 96 14.87 -0.95 33.76
N ASN A 97 15.93 -0.29 34.22
CA ASN A 97 15.81 0.92 35.04
C ASN A 97 15.11 2.07 34.30
N ILE A 98 15.45 2.26 33.02
CA ILE A 98 14.82 3.28 32.15
C ILE A 98 13.35 2.94 31.96
N ARG A 99 13.04 1.67 31.70
CA ARG A 99 11.69 1.18 31.51
C ARG A 99 10.83 1.41 32.76
N SER A 100 11.27 0.94 33.91
CA SER A 100 10.53 1.08 35.17
C SER A 100 10.38 2.55 35.57
N PHE A 101 11.39 3.39 35.33
CA PHE A 101 11.27 4.84 35.55
C PHE A 101 10.24 5.48 34.61
N ALA A 102 10.26 5.16 33.31
CA ALA A 102 9.27 5.67 32.36
C ALA A 102 7.83 5.26 32.72
N ILE A 103 7.63 4.01 33.18
CA ILE A 103 6.33 3.52 33.64
C ILE A 103 5.85 4.32 34.85
N ASN A 104 6.68 4.46 35.88
CA ASN A 104 6.35 5.20 37.11
C ASN A 104 6.07 6.67 36.81
N LEU A 105 6.86 7.27 35.92
CA LEU A 105 6.68 8.64 35.48
C LEU A 105 5.31 8.82 34.81
N LEU A 106 4.96 7.99 33.83
CA LEU A 106 3.65 8.07 33.18
C LEU A 106 2.49 7.82 34.14
N ALA A 107 2.62 6.84 35.04
CA ALA A 107 1.60 6.58 36.07
C ALA A 107 1.36 7.83 36.95
N SER A 108 2.43 8.50 37.38
CA SER A 108 2.34 9.71 38.21
C SER A 108 1.84 10.96 37.49
N LYS A 109 1.93 11.00 36.15
CA LYS A 109 1.59 12.19 35.33
C LYS A 109 0.38 11.96 34.41
N LEU A 110 -0.26 10.80 34.45
CA LEU A 110 -1.36 10.46 33.54
C LEU A 110 -2.51 11.47 33.60
N ASN A 111 -2.80 12.01 34.79
CA ASN A 111 -3.81 13.06 34.98
C ASN A 111 -3.51 14.38 34.22
N LYS A 112 -2.26 14.61 33.81
CA LYS A 112 -1.85 15.76 32.98
C LYS A 112 -1.97 15.49 31.48
N VAL A 113 -2.33 14.28 31.07
CA VAL A 113 -2.48 13.88 29.67
C VAL A 113 -3.96 13.86 29.34
N ASN A 114 -4.39 14.72 28.41
CA ASN A 114 -5.78 14.73 27.98
C ASN A 114 -6.10 13.51 27.09
N THR A 115 -7.38 13.19 26.97
CA THR A 115 -7.82 12.04 26.19
C THR A 115 -7.46 12.17 24.71
N GLU A 116 -7.44 13.37 24.16
CA GLU A 116 -7.10 13.60 22.75
C GLU A 116 -5.65 13.19 22.44
N THR A 117 -4.71 13.48 23.35
CA THR A 117 -3.32 13.04 23.24
C THR A 117 -3.23 11.53 23.27
N LEU A 118 -4.01 10.85 24.11
CA LEU A 118 -4.06 9.38 24.12
C LEU A 118 -4.60 8.84 22.79
N LYS A 119 -5.67 9.42 22.24
CA LYS A 119 -6.27 9.03 20.95
C LYS A 119 -5.30 9.17 19.79
N LEU A 120 -4.63 10.32 19.70
CA LEU A 120 -3.64 10.63 18.65
C LEU A 120 -2.46 9.66 18.67
N ASN A 121 -2.16 9.06 19.83
CA ASN A 121 -1.07 8.11 20.02
C ASN A 121 -1.55 6.65 20.12
N SER A 122 -2.76 6.34 19.64
CA SER A 122 -3.34 4.99 19.67
C SER A 122 -2.46 3.91 19.03
N ASP A 123 -1.75 4.21 17.94
CA ASP A 123 -0.82 3.26 17.30
C ASP A 123 0.31 2.84 18.24
N LEU A 124 0.90 3.81 18.93
CA LEU A 124 1.98 3.57 19.88
C LEU A 124 1.46 2.85 21.12
N LEU A 125 0.26 3.22 21.59
CA LEU A 125 -0.43 2.53 22.69
C LEU A 125 -0.68 1.07 22.34
N ILE A 126 -1.25 0.75 21.18
CA ILE A 126 -1.48 -0.64 20.74
C ILE A 126 -0.15 -1.43 20.76
N ASN A 127 0.91 -0.85 20.22
CA ASN A 127 2.23 -1.49 20.22
C ASN A 127 2.77 -1.72 21.63
N ALA A 128 2.60 -0.76 22.54
CA ALA A 128 3.07 -0.88 23.90
C ALA A 128 2.23 -1.91 24.69
N LEU A 129 0.91 -1.85 24.56
CA LEU A 129 -0.06 -2.70 25.25
C LEU A 129 0.02 -4.17 24.81
N ASN A 130 0.41 -4.44 23.57
CA ASN A 130 0.58 -5.81 23.06
C ASN A 130 1.87 -6.48 23.55
N LYS A 131 2.83 -5.73 24.10
CA LYS A 131 4.02 -6.35 24.69
C LYS A 131 3.70 -6.84 26.09
N GLN A 132 3.95 -8.13 26.33
CA GLN A 132 3.89 -8.70 27.67
C GLN A 132 4.94 -8.01 28.55
N ASN A 133 4.47 -7.38 29.61
CA ASN A 133 5.29 -6.82 30.67
C ASN A 133 4.52 -7.04 31.97
N ASP A 134 5.00 -7.95 32.80
CA ASP A 134 4.31 -8.34 34.03
C ASP A 134 4.69 -7.43 35.22
N GLU A 135 5.42 -6.33 34.97
CA GLU A 135 5.66 -5.30 35.99
C GLU A 135 4.31 -4.73 36.47
N GLU A 136 4.03 -4.83 37.77
CA GLU A 136 2.73 -4.43 38.36
C GLU A 136 2.32 -3.00 37.98
N ASN A 137 3.26 -2.06 38.03
CA ASN A 137 3.01 -0.66 37.66
C ASN A 137 2.66 -0.49 36.19
N TRP A 138 3.15 -1.37 35.30
CA TRP A 138 2.75 -1.38 33.90
C TRP A 138 1.30 -1.82 33.75
N VAL A 139 0.90 -2.89 34.45
CA VAL A 139 -0.48 -3.39 34.43
C VAL A 139 -1.44 -2.30 34.91
N GLN A 140 -1.11 -1.61 36.02
CA GLN A 140 -1.91 -0.51 36.55
C GLN A 140 -2.00 0.69 35.59
N LEU A 141 -0.86 1.10 35.00
CA LEU A 141 -0.82 2.18 34.01
C LEU A 141 -1.66 1.84 32.78
N ARG A 142 -1.50 0.62 32.24
CA ARG A 142 -2.30 0.09 31.14
C ARG A 142 -3.79 0.18 31.45
N GLN A 143 -4.20 -0.34 32.61
CA GLN A 143 -5.60 -0.34 33.01
C GLN A 143 -6.16 1.08 33.10
N SER A 144 -5.39 1.99 33.71
CA SER A 144 -5.77 3.41 33.84
C SER A 144 -5.95 4.11 32.50
N ILE A 145 -5.03 3.91 31.55
CA ILE A 145 -5.13 4.46 30.19
C ILE A 145 -6.38 3.92 29.50
N LEU A 146 -6.60 2.60 29.55
CA LEU A 146 -7.74 1.96 28.90
C LEU A 146 -9.07 2.42 29.50
N ASP A 147 -9.15 2.59 30.82
CA ASP A 147 -10.36 3.06 31.48
C ASP A 147 -10.71 4.51 31.10
N ILE A 148 -9.70 5.40 30.98
CA ILE A 148 -9.91 6.76 30.45
C ILE A 148 -10.46 6.72 29.03
N LEU A 149 -9.85 5.92 28.15
CA LEU A 149 -10.25 5.83 26.75
C LEU A 149 -11.63 5.19 26.58
N ILE A 150 -11.92 4.11 27.31
CA ILE A 150 -13.23 3.43 27.29
C ILE A 150 -14.32 4.37 27.82
N LYS A 151 -14.08 5.03 28.96
CA LYS A 151 -15.05 5.98 29.53
C LYS A 151 -15.34 7.11 28.55
N ASN A 152 -14.32 7.65 27.88
CA ASN A 152 -14.52 8.63 26.83
C ASN A 152 -15.31 8.07 25.64
N PHE A 153 -15.01 6.83 25.23
CA PHE A 153 -15.67 6.15 24.13
C PHE A 153 -17.17 5.89 24.38
N LEU A 154 -17.54 5.51 25.59
CA LEU A 154 -18.93 5.20 25.94
C LEU A 154 -19.76 6.46 26.18
N ASN A 155 -19.13 7.56 26.62
CA ASN A 155 -19.83 8.81 26.93
C ASN A 155 -20.27 9.61 25.69
N ASP A 156 -19.65 9.40 24.52
CA ASP A 156 -19.93 10.21 23.32
C ASP A 156 -20.29 9.35 22.10
N LYS A 157 -21.49 8.75 22.13
CA LYS A 157 -21.99 7.79 21.13
C LYS A 157 -21.88 8.25 19.66
N ASN A 158 -21.75 9.56 19.39
CA ASN A 158 -21.73 10.12 18.04
C ASN A 158 -20.37 10.64 17.57
N LYS A 159 -19.41 10.96 18.46
CA LYS A 159 -18.10 11.52 18.02
C LYS A 159 -17.10 10.49 17.48
N HIS A 160 -17.20 9.22 17.86
CA HIS A 160 -16.14 8.24 17.55
C HIS A 160 -16.04 7.84 16.07
N LYS A 161 -17.04 8.16 15.24
CA LYS A 161 -17.00 7.91 13.79
C LYS A 161 -15.80 8.57 13.11
N ASN A 162 -15.34 9.70 13.65
CA ASN A 162 -14.19 10.46 13.13
C ASN A 162 -12.85 10.04 13.76
N ASP A 163 -12.86 9.25 14.83
CA ASP A 163 -11.62 8.77 15.44
C ASP A 163 -10.88 7.80 14.50
N SER A 164 -9.60 7.55 14.76
CA SER A 164 -8.83 6.55 14.01
C SER A 164 -9.48 5.15 14.11
N PRO A 165 -9.60 4.38 13.01
CA PRO A 165 -10.07 2.99 13.06
C PRO A 165 -9.28 2.12 14.02
N LYS A 166 -7.97 2.35 14.15
CA LYS A 166 -7.10 1.61 15.06
C LYS A 166 -7.41 1.92 16.54
N TYR A 167 -7.68 3.20 16.86
CA TYR A 167 -8.16 3.58 18.18
C TYR A 167 -9.47 2.84 18.53
N ARG A 168 -10.48 2.92 17.66
CA ARG A 168 -11.76 2.21 17.90
C ARG A 168 -11.56 0.71 18.09
N ARG A 169 -10.67 0.10 17.30
CA ARG A 169 -10.33 -1.31 17.43
C ARG A 169 -9.74 -1.67 18.79
N LEU A 170 -8.82 -0.86 19.30
CA LEU A 170 -8.26 -1.04 20.65
C LEU A 170 -9.41 -1.06 21.68
N ILE A 171 -10.33 -0.12 21.59
CA ILE A 171 -11.48 -0.05 22.50
C ILE A 171 -12.39 -1.27 22.36
N TYR A 172 -12.70 -1.71 21.14
CA TYR A 172 -13.54 -2.90 20.94
C TYR A 172 -12.92 -4.14 21.57
N PHE A 173 -11.62 -4.39 21.40
CA PHE A 173 -10.99 -5.53 22.04
C PHE A 173 -11.09 -5.49 23.56
N GLU A 174 -10.89 -4.32 24.16
CA GLU A 174 -11.01 -4.19 25.61
C GLU A 174 -12.46 -4.30 26.10
N LEU A 175 -13.44 -3.80 25.33
CA LEU A 175 -14.86 -4.00 25.62
C LEU A 175 -15.29 -5.46 25.46
N ILE A 176 -14.73 -6.19 24.49
CA ILE A 176 -14.92 -7.65 24.32
C ILE A 176 -14.41 -8.38 25.57
N ASN A 177 -13.19 -8.07 26.01
CA ASN A 177 -12.60 -8.67 27.22
C ASN A 177 -13.45 -8.41 28.46
N LYS A 178 -14.03 -7.20 28.56
CA LYS A 178 -14.93 -6.80 29.65
C LYS A 178 -16.38 -7.30 29.47
N LYS A 179 -16.68 -8.05 28.40
CA LYS A 179 -18.04 -8.55 28.08
C LYS A 179 -19.11 -7.45 28.10
N HIS A 180 -18.79 -6.28 27.54
CA HIS A 180 -19.73 -5.16 27.48
C HIS A 180 -20.99 -5.56 26.68
N SER A 181 -22.17 -5.30 27.24
CA SER A 181 -23.45 -5.60 26.60
C SER A 181 -23.66 -4.78 25.33
N GLU A 182 -24.35 -5.33 24.32
CA GLU A 182 -24.71 -4.62 23.08
C GLU A 182 -23.51 -4.14 22.23
N LEU A 183 -22.30 -4.63 22.50
CA LEU A 183 -21.10 -4.24 21.77
C LEU A 183 -21.19 -4.58 20.28
N GLU A 184 -21.88 -5.65 19.94
CA GLU A 184 -22.20 -6.07 18.58
C GLU A 184 -22.94 -4.99 17.78
N LEU A 185 -23.85 -4.25 18.43
CA LEU A 185 -24.60 -3.15 17.82
C LEU A 185 -23.72 -1.91 17.56
N ILE A 186 -22.67 -1.72 18.36
CA ILE A 186 -21.68 -0.66 18.16
C ILE A 186 -20.74 -1.05 17.02
N ILE A 187 -20.20 -2.27 17.05
CA ILE A 187 -19.26 -2.78 16.05
C ILE A 187 -19.89 -2.75 14.66
N ILE A 188 -21.14 -3.18 14.48
CA ILE A 188 -21.76 -3.24 13.14
C ILE A 188 -21.99 -1.86 12.52
N LYS A 189 -22.04 -0.80 13.33
CA LYS A 189 -22.19 0.59 12.86
C LYS A 189 -20.85 1.26 12.57
N ASP A 190 -19.71 0.59 12.79
CA ASP A 190 -18.40 1.15 12.50
C ASP A 190 -18.23 1.41 11.00
N THR A 191 -17.60 2.52 10.63
CA THR A 191 -17.35 2.86 9.23
C THR A 191 -16.26 2.00 8.60
N ASP A 192 -15.30 1.53 9.40
CA ASP A 192 -14.18 0.70 8.97
C ASP A 192 -14.60 -0.77 8.88
N CYS A 193 -14.43 -1.38 7.71
CA CYS A 193 -14.80 -2.77 7.49
C CYS A 193 -14.02 -3.74 8.39
N PHE A 194 -12.73 -3.49 8.63
CA PHE A 194 -11.93 -4.42 9.42
C PHE A 194 -12.43 -4.46 10.87
N ASN A 195 -12.79 -3.31 11.43
CA ASN A 195 -13.44 -3.23 12.72
C ASN A 195 -14.80 -3.94 12.74
N ARG A 196 -15.67 -3.68 11.75
CA ARG A 196 -16.95 -4.40 11.63
C ARG A 196 -16.76 -5.92 11.54
N SER A 197 -15.67 -6.40 10.93
CA SER A 197 -15.37 -7.83 10.84
C SER A 197 -15.07 -8.51 12.18
N LEU A 198 -14.89 -7.76 13.27
CA LEU A 198 -14.83 -8.31 14.63
C LEU A 198 -16.14 -9.00 15.05
N ILE A 199 -17.26 -8.70 14.38
CA ILE A 199 -18.55 -9.36 14.64
C ILE A 199 -18.50 -10.88 14.41
N PHE A 200 -17.48 -11.38 13.70
CA PHE A 200 -17.28 -12.82 13.47
C PHE A 200 -16.44 -13.51 14.55
N LEU A 201 -16.05 -12.81 15.61
CA LEU A 201 -15.40 -13.46 16.75
C LEU A 201 -16.40 -14.43 17.43
N PRO A 202 -15.91 -15.56 18.00
CA PRO A 202 -16.77 -16.60 18.56
C PRO A 202 -17.80 -16.10 19.58
N ILE A 203 -17.47 -15.05 20.35
CA ILE A 203 -18.35 -14.43 21.34
C ILE A 203 -19.63 -13.83 20.73
N PHE A 204 -19.63 -13.50 19.43
CA PHE A 204 -20.76 -12.90 18.73
C PHE A 204 -21.50 -13.89 17.81
N LYS A 205 -21.22 -15.19 17.91
CA LYS A 205 -21.80 -16.22 17.02
C LYS A 205 -23.32 -16.14 16.94
N ASP A 206 -23.99 -16.01 18.09
CA ASP A 206 -25.46 -15.97 18.15
C ASP A 206 -26.02 -14.69 17.52
N TYR A 207 -25.34 -13.55 17.72
CA TYR A 207 -25.71 -12.30 17.05
C TYR A 207 -25.63 -12.47 15.52
N VAL A 208 -24.53 -13.03 15.02
CA VAL A 208 -24.35 -13.21 13.58
C VAL A 208 -25.44 -14.11 13.01
N LYS A 209 -25.69 -15.27 13.64
CA LYS A 209 -26.75 -16.21 13.25
C LYS A 209 -28.12 -15.54 13.16
N ASN A 210 -28.45 -14.71 14.15
CA ASN A 210 -29.75 -14.02 14.20
C ASN A 210 -29.85 -12.83 13.24
N ASN A 211 -28.74 -12.33 12.69
CA ASN A 211 -28.69 -11.11 11.88
C ASN A 211 -28.18 -11.35 10.45
N ILE A 212 -28.14 -12.60 9.99
CA ILE A 212 -27.69 -12.93 8.63
C ILE A 212 -28.38 -12.08 7.54
N PRO A 213 -29.73 -11.92 7.52
CA PRO A 213 -30.41 -11.15 6.48
C PRO A 213 -29.95 -9.68 6.35
N THR A 214 -29.43 -9.11 7.45
CA THR A 214 -28.85 -7.77 7.49
C THR A 214 -27.40 -7.80 7.01
N LEU A 215 -26.60 -8.75 7.51
CA LEU A 215 -25.16 -8.83 7.25
C LEU A 215 -24.82 -9.21 5.80
N VAL A 216 -25.70 -9.96 5.12
CA VAL A 216 -25.55 -10.25 3.67
C VAL A 216 -25.64 -8.99 2.79
N LYS A 217 -26.25 -7.92 3.29
CA LYS A 217 -26.39 -6.63 2.61
C LYS A 217 -25.33 -5.61 3.06
N ASP A 218 -24.35 -6.00 3.88
CA ASP A 218 -23.31 -5.09 4.37
C ASP A 218 -22.48 -4.53 3.19
N ASN A 219 -22.19 -3.24 3.23
CA ASN A 219 -21.36 -2.58 2.21
C ASN A 219 -19.94 -3.14 2.12
N CYS A 220 -19.46 -3.81 3.17
CA CYS A 220 -18.18 -4.50 3.13
C CYS A 220 -18.29 -5.92 2.56
N VAL A 221 -17.63 -6.10 1.43
CA VAL A 221 -17.43 -7.38 0.75
C VAL A 221 -16.89 -8.48 1.67
N LYS A 222 -15.94 -8.16 2.56
CA LYS A 222 -15.37 -9.14 3.50
C LYS A 222 -16.42 -9.71 4.46
N ILE A 223 -17.34 -8.87 4.93
CA ILE A 223 -18.44 -9.29 5.81
C ILE A 223 -19.39 -10.18 5.03
N ARG A 224 -19.83 -9.74 3.84
CA ARG A 224 -20.69 -10.53 2.97
C ARG A 224 -20.09 -11.89 2.63
N LEU A 225 -18.78 -11.97 2.35
CA LEU A 225 -18.07 -13.23 2.11
C LEU A 225 -18.07 -14.15 3.33
N ASN A 226 -17.80 -13.61 4.52
CA ASN A 226 -17.81 -14.39 5.76
C ASN A 226 -19.22 -14.94 6.07
N ILE A 227 -20.27 -14.14 5.84
CA ILE A 227 -21.65 -14.60 5.97
C ILE A 227 -21.97 -15.67 4.94
N PHE A 228 -21.51 -15.51 3.70
CA PHE A 228 -21.72 -16.50 2.66
C PHE A 228 -21.22 -17.89 3.08
N ASP A 229 -20.05 -17.96 3.73
CA ASP A 229 -19.49 -19.20 4.25
C ASP A 229 -20.30 -19.80 5.42
N GLN A 230 -20.93 -18.97 6.24
CA GLN A 230 -21.80 -19.43 7.32
C GLN A 230 -23.18 -19.89 6.83
N PHE A 231 -23.75 -19.18 5.86
CA PHE A 231 -25.10 -19.47 5.34
C PHE A 231 -25.18 -20.86 4.69
N LEU A 232 -24.09 -21.29 4.06
CA LEU A 232 -23.98 -22.63 3.46
C LEU A 232 -24.14 -23.76 4.49
N ASN A 233 -23.81 -23.52 5.75
CA ASN A 233 -23.86 -24.54 6.80
C ASN A 233 -25.16 -24.52 7.61
N GLU A 234 -25.88 -23.39 7.64
CA GLU A 234 -26.96 -23.17 8.62
C GLU A 234 -28.38 -23.20 8.02
N SER A 235 -28.59 -22.81 6.76
CA SER A 235 -29.95 -22.68 6.18
C SER A 235 -30.04 -23.05 4.69
N PRO A 236 -30.15 -24.35 4.32
CA PRO A 236 -30.08 -24.78 2.91
C PRO A 236 -31.17 -24.22 1.98
N LEU A 237 -32.40 -24.01 2.47
CA LEU A 237 -33.53 -23.50 1.66
C LEU A 237 -33.40 -22.01 1.35
N GLU A 238 -33.09 -21.18 2.35
CA GLU A 238 -32.85 -19.75 2.14
C GLU A 238 -31.54 -19.49 1.38
N PHE A 239 -30.60 -20.43 1.49
CA PHE A 239 -29.32 -20.38 0.79
C PHE A 239 -29.50 -20.29 -0.72
N GLN A 240 -30.48 -20.96 -1.33
CA GLN A 240 -30.67 -20.91 -2.77
C GLN A 240 -30.94 -19.48 -3.29
N ASN A 241 -31.87 -18.74 -2.66
CA ASN A 241 -32.19 -17.37 -3.06
C ASN A 241 -30.99 -16.44 -2.85
N TYR A 242 -30.26 -16.62 -1.75
CA TYR A 242 -29.06 -15.83 -1.48
C TYR A 242 -27.92 -16.16 -2.45
N PHE A 243 -27.76 -17.44 -2.79
CA PHE A 243 -26.78 -17.93 -3.75
C PHE A 243 -27.00 -17.34 -5.14
N GLU A 244 -28.23 -17.34 -5.65
CA GLU A 244 -28.57 -16.72 -6.94
C GLU A 244 -28.31 -15.21 -6.91
N THR A 245 -28.67 -14.55 -5.81
CA THR A 245 -28.35 -13.12 -5.60
C THR A 245 -26.84 -12.87 -5.62
N ALA A 246 -26.06 -13.75 -4.99
CA ALA A 246 -24.60 -13.64 -4.93
C ALA A 246 -23.92 -13.90 -6.28
N LEU A 247 -24.48 -14.78 -7.13
CA LEU A 247 -24.05 -14.95 -8.53
C LEU A 247 -24.24 -13.66 -9.33
N LEU A 248 -25.27 -12.86 -9.01
CA LEU A 248 -25.56 -11.60 -9.69
C LEU A 248 -24.94 -10.36 -9.00
N ASP A 249 -24.15 -10.55 -7.94
CA ASP A 249 -23.55 -9.46 -7.16
C ASP A 249 -22.60 -8.61 -8.03
N ASP A 250 -22.52 -7.30 -7.79
CA ASP A 250 -21.61 -6.44 -8.56
C ASP A 250 -20.13 -6.66 -8.21
N ASN A 251 -19.86 -7.24 -7.04
CA ASN A 251 -18.51 -7.56 -6.60
C ASN A 251 -18.05 -8.94 -7.10
N SER A 252 -16.93 -8.96 -7.83
CA SER A 252 -16.37 -10.20 -8.39
C SER A 252 -15.94 -11.24 -7.36
N SER A 253 -15.56 -10.84 -6.14
CA SER A 253 -15.16 -11.80 -5.09
C SER A 253 -16.37 -12.56 -4.56
N ILE A 254 -17.53 -11.91 -4.41
CA ILE A 254 -18.78 -12.57 -4.03
C ILE A 254 -19.22 -13.53 -5.13
N ARG A 255 -19.29 -13.07 -6.38
CA ARG A 255 -19.64 -13.93 -7.52
C ARG A 255 -18.70 -15.11 -7.68
N SER A 256 -17.39 -14.90 -7.57
CA SER A 256 -16.39 -15.97 -7.63
C SER A 256 -16.62 -17.02 -6.53
N LYS A 257 -16.94 -16.59 -5.30
CA LYS A 257 -17.27 -17.50 -4.20
C LYS A 257 -18.56 -18.28 -4.50
N ALA A 258 -19.61 -17.60 -4.98
CA ALA A 258 -20.85 -18.25 -5.38
C ALA A 258 -20.62 -19.27 -6.52
N ASN A 259 -19.87 -18.92 -7.57
CA ASN A 259 -19.50 -19.84 -8.66
C ASN A 259 -18.72 -21.07 -8.17
N TYR A 260 -17.81 -20.91 -7.21
CA TYR A 260 -17.09 -22.04 -6.62
C TYR A 260 -18.07 -23.05 -6.02
N TYR A 261 -19.06 -22.56 -5.27
CA TYR A 261 -20.07 -23.43 -4.67
C TYR A 261 -21.09 -23.97 -5.67
N ALA A 262 -21.41 -23.21 -6.71
CA ALA A 262 -22.23 -23.67 -7.83
C ALA A 262 -21.64 -24.94 -8.44
N LYS A 263 -20.33 -24.93 -8.70
CA LYS A 263 -19.59 -26.08 -9.23
C LYS A 263 -19.48 -27.24 -8.24
N LYS A 264 -19.43 -26.94 -6.94
CA LYS A 264 -19.22 -27.95 -5.89
C LYS A 264 -20.49 -28.69 -5.51
N TYR A 265 -21.64 -27.99 -5.48
CA TYR A 265 -22.84 -28.50 -4.82
C TYR A 265 -24.02 -28.80 -5.76
N VAL A 266 -23.93 -28.51 -7.06
CA VAL A 266 -25.07 -28.68 -7.96
C VAL A 266 -24.63 -28.90 -9.42
N ASN A 267 -25.41 -29.66 -10.21
CA ASN A 267 -25.46 -29.55 -11.68
C ASN A 267 -26.06 -28.20 -12.12
N PHE A 268 -25.60 -27.07 -11.53
CA PHE A 268 -26.16 -25.75 -11.80
C PHE A 268 -25.52 -25.16 -13.04
N ASP A 269 -26.33 -24.92 -14.07
CA ASP A 269 -25.87 -24.30 -15.30
C ASP A 269 -25.75 -22.77 -15.12
N ILE A 270 -24.61 -22.36 -14.58
CA ILE A 270 -24.27 -20.96 -14.33
C ILE A 270 -24.39 -20.11 -15.60
N ARG A 271 -24.01 -20.67 -16.76
CA ARG A 271 -24.02 -19.93 -18.02
C ARG A 271 -25.45 -19.62 -18.42
N ASN A 272 -26.31 -20.63 -18.46
CA ASN A 272 -27.72 -20.43 -18.81
C ASN A 272 -28.44 -19.57 -17.76
N PHE A 273 -28.08 -19.69 -16.48
CA PHE A 273 -28.56 -18.77 -15.45
C PHE A 273 -28.21 -17.30 -15.75
N TYR A 274 -26.95 -16.98 -16.07
CA TYR A 274 -26.57 -15.62 -16.42
C TYR A 274 -27.28 -15.09 -17.66
N ILE A 275 -27.41 -15.91 -18.71
CA ILE A 275 -28.11 -15.53 -19.94
C ILE A 275 -29.59 -15.26 -19.66
N ALA A 276 -30.24 -16.06 -18.81
CA ALA A 276 -31.65 -15.87 -18.46
C ALA A 276 -31.88 -14.63 -17.57
N GLN A 277 -30.95 -14.31 -16.66
CA GLN A 277 -31.15 -13.30 -15.64
C GLN A 277 -30.57 -11.91 -15.99
N ILE A 278 -29.59 -11.84 -16.90
CA ILE A 278 -28.87 -10.59 -17.19
C ILE A 278 -29.22 -10.09 -18.59
N THR A 279 -29.98 -8.99 -18.64
CA THR A 279 -30.38 -8.36 -19.90
C THR A 279 -29.36 -7.38 -20.46
N THR A 280 -28.44 -6.87 -19.62
CA THR A 280 -27.45 -5.87 -20.05
C THR A 280 -26.17 -6.53 -20.57
N PRO A 281 -25.75 -6.28 -21.84
CA PRO A 281 -24.58 -6.93 -22.42
C PRO A 281 -23.30 -6.74 -21.59
N SER A 282 -23.10 -5.54 -21.04
CA SER A 282 -21.93 -5.23 -20.21
C SER A 282 -21.83 -6.10 -18.95
N LYS A 283 -22.94 -6.27 -18.20
CA LYS A 283 -22.95 -7.12 -17.00
C LYS A 283 -22.83 -8.59 -17.38
N LEU A 284 -23.46 -9.00 -18.49
CA LEU A 284 -23.40 -10.37 -18.99
C LEU A 284 -21.97 -10.76 -19.36
N ILE A 285 -21.25 -9.91 -20.11
CA ILE A 285 -19.81 -10.09 -20.43
C ILE A 285 -18.98 -10.28 -19.14
N ILE A 286 -19.19 -9.41 -18.15
CA ILE A 286 -18.44 -9.49 -16.89
C ILE A 286 -18.69 -10.83 -16.18
N CYS A 287 -19.95 -11.28 -16.09
CA CYS A 287 -20.30 -12.51 -15.39
C CYS A 287 -19.83 -13.76 -16.15
N LEU A 288 -20.05 -13.82 -17.48
CA LEU A 288 -19.59 -14.93 -18.32
C LEU A 288 -18.06 -15.04 -18.39
N SER A 289 -17.31 -13.93 -18.23
CA SER A 289 -15.84 -13.96 -18.22
C SER A 289 -15.20 -14.75 -17.08
N GLU A 290 -15.97 -15.05 -16.03
CA GLU A 290 -15.52 -15.84 -14.90
C GLU A 290 -15.33 -17.30 -15.32
N ASN A 291 -16.17 -17.80 -16.25
CA ASN A 291 -16.11 -19.14 -16.85
C ASN A 291 -16.36 -19.04 -18.37
N PRO A 292 -15.38 -18.55 -19.16
CA PRO A 292 -15.60 -18.25 -20.57
C PRO A 292 -15.86 -19.53 -21.37
N ASN A 293 -16.77 -19.42 -22.34
CA ASN A 293 -17.11 -20.48 -23.28
C ASN A 293 -16.95 -19.96 -24.72
N GLU A 294 -16.54 -20.82 -25.66
CA GLU A 294 -16.38 -20.44 -27.07
C GLU A 294 -17.70 -19.95 -27.70
N LYS A 295 -18.85 -20.46 -27.23
CA LYS A 295 -20.18 -19.98 -27.66
C LYS A 295 -20.43 -18.50 -27.37
N ASP A 296 -19.67 -17.91 -26.45
CA ASP A 296 -19.78 -16.50 -26.05
C ASP A 296 -18.69 -15.62 -26.68
N LYS A 297 -17.93 -16.15 -27.66
CA LYS A 297 -16.84 -15.43 -28.35
C LYS A 297 -17.30 -14.07 -28.88
N ASP A 298 -18.39 -14.04 -29.65
CA ASP A 298 -18.87 -12.83 -30.31
C ASP A 298 -19.26 -11.75 -29.28
N LEU A 299 -19.79 -12.18 -28.13
CA LEU A 299 -20.11 -11.28 -27.03
C LEU A 299 -18.84 -10.70 -26.39
N PHE A 300 -17.78 -11.50 -26.22
CA PHE A 300 -16.50 -10.99 -25.72
C PHE A 300 -15.83 -10.05 -26.72
N GLU A 301 -15.92 -10.35 -28.02
CA GLU A 301 -15.44 -9.47 -29.09
C GLU A 301 -16.13 -8.10 -29.03
N GLN A 302 -17.47 -8.07 -28.97
CA GLN A 302 -18.23 -6.82 -28.81
C GLN A 302 -17.78 -6.03 -27.56
N GLY A 303 -17.44 -6.73 -26.48
CA GLY A 303 -16.95 -6.09 -25.26
C GLY A 303 -15.59 -5.37 -25.40
N LEU A 304 -14.80 -5.67 -26.44
CA LEU A 304 -13.56 -4.92 -26.75
C LEU A 304 -13.85 -3.49 -27.18
N GLU A 305 -15.05 -3.21 -27.70
CA GLU A 305 -15.48 -1.89 -28.16
C GLU A 305 -16.13 -1.05 -27.04
N SER A 306 -16.24 -1.61 -25.83
CA SER A 306 -16.85 -0.93 -24.69
C SER A 306 -15.99 0.22 -24.17
N THR A 307 -16.62 1.32 -23.76
CA THR A 307 -15.94 2.39 -23.00
C THR A 307 -15.69 2.00 -21.53
N ASN A 308 -16.32 0.92 -21.05
CA ASN A 308 -16.16 0.45 -19.69
C ASN A 308 -14.94 -0.46 -19.56
N LYS A 309 -13.88 0.05 -18.90
CA LYS A 309 -12.64 -0.69 -18.64
C LYS A 309 -12.85 -2.07 -17.98
N LYS A 310 -13.91 -2.27 -17.18
CA LYS A 310 -14.21 -3.58 -16.57
C LYS A 310 -14.66 -4.59 -17.63
N VAL A 311 -15.45 -4.15 -18.60
CA VAL A 311 -15.94 -4.98 -19.72
C VAL A 311 -14.78 -5.35 -20.63
N ILE A 312 -13.96 -4.37 -21.04
CA ILE A 312 -12.76 -4.63 -21.85
C ILE A 312 -11.82 -5.63 -21.16
N LYS A 313 -11.56 -5.44 -19.85
CA LYS A 313 -10.74 -6.38 -19.07
C LYS A 313 -11.34 -7.78 -19.06
N ALA A 314 -12.65 -7.90 -18.85
CA ALA A 314 -13.36 -9.17 -18.85
C ALA A 314 -13.21 -9.86 -20.22
N SER A 315 -13.52 -9.16 -21.31
CA SER A 315 -13.37 -9.63 -22.69
C SER A 315 -11.95 -10.09 -23.01
N LEU A 316 -10.93 -9.25 -22.79
CA LEU A 316 -9.53 -9.60 -23.04
C LEU A 316 -9.10 -10.84 -22.24
N SER A 317 -9.53 -10.93 -20.97
CA SER A 317 -9.19 -12.07 -20.12
C SER A 317 -9.88 -13.35 -20.60
N SER A 318 -11.13 -13.27 -21.04
CA SER A 318 -11.87 -14.39 -21.63
C SER A 318 -11.22 -14.88 -22.92
N LEU A 319 -10.99 -13.98 -23.88
CA LEU A 319 -10.37 -14.30 -25.16
C LEU A 319 -8.96 -14.89 -24.97
N LYS A 320 -8.21 -14.40 -23.97
CA LYS A 320 -6.91 -15.00 -23.57
C LYS A 320 -7.07 -16.44 -23.09
N LYS A 321 -8.02 -16.69 -22.17
CA LYS A 321 -8.27 -18.04 -21.62
C LYS A 321 -8.73 -19.02 -22.70
N LEU A 322 -9.46 -18.54 -23.70
CA LEU A 322 -9.91 -19.33 -24.85
C LEU A 322 -8.84 -19.51 -25.95
N GLY A 323 -7.68 -18.85 -25.84
CA GLY A 323 -6.64 -18.90 -26.87
C GLY A 323 -6.98 -18.16 -28.17
N LEU A 324 -7.93 -17.22 -28.13
CA LEU A 324 -8.48 -16.56 -29.32
C LEU A 324 -7.94 -15.15 -29.57
N LEU A 325 -7.02 -14.64 -28.73
CA LEU A 325 -6.54 -13.26 -28.82
C LEU A 325 -5.92 -12.90 -30.18
N GLU A 326 -5.22 -13.84 -30.81
CA GLU A 326 -4.58 -13.65 -32.13
C GLU A 326 -5.59 -13.16 -33.19
N ASN A 327 -6.82 -13.68 -33.14
CA ASN A 327 -7.90 -13.35 -34.07
C ASN A 327 -8.37 -11.89 -33.95
N PHE A 328 -7.96 -11.18 -32.90
CA PHE A 328 -8.43 -9.84 -32.57
C PHE A 328 -7.30 -8.82 -32.45
N LYS A 329 -6.11 -9.13 -32.98
CA LYS A 329 -4.94 -8.24 -32.93
C LYS A 329 -5.24 -6.82 -33.40
N GLU A 330 -5.96 -6.66 -34.50
CA GLU A 330 -6.29 -5.34 -35.04
C GLU A 330 -7.12 -4.50 -34.04
N LYS A 331 -8.21 -5.07 -33.51
CA LYS A 331 -9.04 -4.40 -32.48
C LYS A 331 -8.23 -4.10 -31.22
N ILE A 332 -7.38 -5.03 -30.78
CA ILE A 332 -6.55 -4.89 -29.59
C ILE A 332 -5.49 -3.80 -29.76
N SER A 333 -4.95 -3.60 -30.97
CA SER A 333 -3.94 -2.57 -31.25
C SER A 333 -4.43 -1.18 -30.85
N ASN A 334 -5.68 -0.85 -31.20
CA ASN A 334 -6.33 0.41 -30.83
C ASN A 334 -6.49 0.56 -29.31
N LEU A 335 -6.66 -0.54 -28.58
CA LEU A 335 -6.81 -0.50 -27.12
C LEU A 335 -5.51 -0.14 -26.40
N PHE A 336 -4.32 -0.31 -27.00
CA PHE A 336 -3.08 0.13 -26.36
C PHE A 336 -3.05 1.65 -26.13
N LEU A 337 -3.70 2.44 -27.00
CA LEU A 337 -3.74 3.89 -26.90
C LEU A 337 -4.54 4.39 -25.68
N PHE A 338 -5.52 3.63 -25.23
CA PHE A 338 -6.46 4.05 -24.17
C PHE A 338 -6.32 3.21 -22.89
N HIS A 339 -5.81 2.00 -23.01
CA HIS A 339 -5.79 1.00 -21.93
C HIS A 339 -4.41 0.36 -21.73
N PHE A 340 -3.33 1.00 -22.16
CA PHE A 340 -1.95 0.54 -22.06
C PHE A 340 -1.60 -0.29 -20.81
N ARG A 341 -1.80 0.27 -19.60
CA ARG A 341 -1.50 -0.40 -18.32
C ARG A 341 -2.29 -1.69 -18.10
N LEU A 342 -3.52 -1.77 -18.60
CA LEU A 342 -4.34 -2.97 -18.53
C LEU A 342 -3.76 -4.07 -19.44
N LEU A 343 -3.44 -3.73 -20.68
CA LEU A 343 -2.90 -4.68 -21.65
C LEU A 343 -1.52 -5.21 -21.21
N LEU A 344 -0.67 -4.35 -20.64
CA LEU A 344 0.60 -4.77 -20.02
C LEU A 344 0.38 -5.76 -18.87
N ARG A 345 -0.53 -5.45 -17.94
CA ARG A 345 -0.83 -6.32 -16.79
C ARG A 345 -1.40 -7.68 -17.22
N LEU A 346 -2.19 -7.71 -18.28
CA LEU A 346 -2.73 -8.94 -18.85
C LEU A 346 -1.75 -9.65 -19.79
N GLU A 347 -0.56 -9.08 -19.99
CA GLU A 347 0.48 -9.56 -20.90
C GLU A 347 0.00 -9.74 -22.35
N ILE A 348 -0.95 -8.91 -22.78
CA ILE A 348 -1.54 -9.01 -24.13
C ILE A 348 -0.50 -8.75 -25.20
N TYR A 349 0.50 -7.91 -24.94
CA TYR A 349 1.64 -7.68 -25.83
C TYR A 349 2.40 -8.96 -26.23
N LYS A 350 2.20 -10.08 -25.53
CA LYS A 350 2.85 -11.35 -25.87
C LYS A 350 2.37 -11.96 -27.18
N ILE A 351 1.17 -11.63 -27.64
CA ILE A 351 0.63 -12.11 -28.92
C ILE A 351 1.31 -11.42 -30.11
N TYR A 352 1.92 -10.25 -29.90
CA TYR A 352 2.57 -9.51 -30.97
C TYR A 352 4.05 -9.90 -31.11
N SER A 353 4.49 -10.07 -32.35
CA SER A 353 5.90 -10.10 -32.71
C SER A 353 6.55 -8.71 -32.54
N LEU A 354 7.88 -8.65 -32.53
CA LEU A 354 8.59 -7.36 -32.47
C LEU A 354 8.28 -6.50 -33.70
N GLU A 355 8.18 -7.12 -34.88
CA GLU A 355 7.84 -6.42 -36.13
C GLU A 355 6.42 -5.87 -36.09
N GLU A 356 5.45 -6.66 -35.62
CA GLU A 356 4.06 -6.21 -35.48
C GLU A 356 3.95 -5.02 -34.50
N LEU A 357 4.73 -5.02 -33.41
CA LEU A 357 4.77 -3.87 -32.49
C LEU A 357 5.40 -2.63 -33.14
N LEU A 358 6.49 -2.80 -33.89
CA LEU A 358 7.13 -1.69 -34.61
C LEU A 358 6.21 -1.08 -35.66
N ASN A 359 5.38 -1.90 -36.32
CA ASN A 359 4.38 -1.43 -37.28
C ASN A 359 3.28 -0.56 -36.64
N LEU A 360 3.15 -0.54 -35.31
CA LEU A 360 2.24 0.37 -34.60
C LEU A 360 2.83 1.77 -34.38
N LYS A 361 4.09 2.02 -34.79
CA LYS A 361 4.80 3.31 -34.61
C LYS A 361 3.92 4.49 -34.99
N GLU A 362 3.43 4.51 -36.22
CA GLU A 362 2.65 5.63 -36.77
C GLU A 362 1.38 5.89 -35.94
N THR A 363 0.68 4.82 -35.55
CA THR A 363 -0.51 4.90 -34.69
C THR A 363 -0.20 5.58 -33.34
N PHE A 364 0.91 5.22 -32.69
CA PHE A 364 1.29 5.87 -31.42
C PHE A 364 1.85 7.29 -31.61
N GLU A 365 2.46 7.60 -32.75
CA GLU A 365 2.96 8.94 -33.07
C GLU A 365 1.82 9.93 -33.30
N ILE A 366 0.81 9.56 -34.11
CA ILE A 366 -0.39 10.38 -34.38
C ILE A 366 -1.10 10.77 -33.07
N ASP A 367 -1.18 9.84 -32.14
CA ASP A 367 -1.83 10.03 -30.82
C ASP A 367 -0.92 10.71 -29.77
N ASN A 368 0.33 11.07 -30.10
CA ASN A 368 1.34 11.57 -29.17
C ASN A 368 1.58 10.62 -27.96
N LYS A 369 1.51 9.31 -28.19
CA LYS A 369 1.64 8.23 -27.19
C LYS A 369 2.83 7.31 -27.46
N ILE A 370 3.82 7.75 -28.21
CA ILE A 370 5.02 6.97 -28.58
C ILE A 370 5.76 6.33 -27.38
N HIS A 371 5.67 6.95 -26.21
CA HIS A 371 6.23 6.41 -24.96
C HIS A 371 5.58 5.09 -24.51
N TYR A 372 4.33 4.82 -24.88
CA TYR A 372 3.70 3.52 -24.66
C TYR A 372 4.33 2.43 -25.53
N LEU A 373 4.67 2.74 -26.79
CA LEU A 373 5.38 1.80 -27.64
C LEU A 373 6.77 1.47 -27.08
N PHE A 374 7.50 2.46 -26.53
CA PHE A 374 8.76 2.19 -25.82
C PHE A 374 8.55 1.18 -24.69
N GLY A 375 7.48 1.32 -23.92
CA GLY A 375 7.13 0.36 -22.86
C GLY A 375 6.85 -1.06 -23.39
N LEU A 376 6.19 -1.21 -24.55
CA LEU A 376 5.97 -2.52 -25.17
C LEU A 376 7.28 -3.15 -25.64
N LEU A 377 8.07 -2.36 -26.37
CA LEU A 377 9.36 -2.79 -26.90
C LEU A 377 10.30 -3.17 -25.76
N LYS A 378 10.42 -2.35 -24.71
CA LYS A 378 11.25 -2.64 -23.52
C LYS A 378 10.94 -4.01 -22.93
N VAL A 379 9.65 -4.35 -22.83
CA VAL A 379 9.22 -5.62 -22.24
C VAL A 379 9.47 -6.81 -23.19
N LYS A 380 9.58 -6.57 -24.50
CA LYS A 380 9.85 -7.59 -25.53
C LYS A 380 11.34 -7.76 -25.86
N SER A 381 12.06 -6.69 -26.11
CA SER A 381 13.51 -6.64 -26.28
C SER A 381 14.06 -5.27 -25.91
N PHE A 382 14.96 -5.25 -24.93
CA PHE A 382 15.57 -4.01 -24.44
C PHE A 382 16.35 -3.29 -25.55
N TRP A 383 17.14 -4.04 -26.34
CA TRP A 383 17.99 -3.43 -27.37
C TRP A 383 17.21 -2.90 -28.57
N VAL A 384 16.09 -3.53 -28.94
CA VAL A 384 15.19 -2.98 -29.98
C VAL A 384 14.56 -1.68 -29.50
N MET A 385 14.21 -1.58 -28.21
CA MET A 385 13.73 -0.33 -27.63
C MET A 385 14.81 0.77 -27.65
N ILE A 386 16.07 0.46 -27.34
CA ILE A 386 17.18 1.42 -27.44
C ILE A 386 17.38 1.89 -28.88
N ASP A 387 17.44 0.96 -29.85
CA ASP A 387 17.58 1.30 -31.27
C ASP A 387 16.45 2.23 -31.75
N PHE A 388 15.22 1.96 -31.30
CA PHE A 388 14.05 2.76 -31.61
C PHE A 388 14.09 4.14 -30.92
N LEU A 389 14.50 4.25 -29.66
CA LEU A 389 14.66 5.52 -28.96
C LEU A 389 15.69 6.42 -29.64
N LEU A 390 16.84 5.87 -30.04
CA LEU A 390 17.88 6.63 -30.73
C LEU A 390 17.37 7.15 -32.08
N GLU A 391 16.62 6.34 -32.82
CA GLU A 391 15.97 6.78 -34.06
C GLU A 391 15.02 7.95 -33.83
N GLN A 392 14.22 7.90 -32.76
CA GLN A 392 13.30 8.98 -32.42
C GLN A 392 14.01 10.28 -32.06
N ILE A 393 15.15 10.22 -31.36
CA ILE A 393 15.98 11.40 -31.08
C ILE A 393 16.51 12.00 -32.40
N ILE A 394 17.01 11.15 -33.31
CA ILE A 394 17.52 11.59 -34.61
C ILE A 394 16.43 12.24 -35.47
N ILE A 395 15.28 11.58 -35.63
CA ILE A 395 14.19 12.05 -36.50
C ILE A 395 13.57 13.34 -35.95
N THR A 396 13.25 13.37 -34.66
CA THR A 396 12.56 14.51 -34.06
C THR A 396 13.49 15.67 -33.71
N LYS A 397 14.81 15.44 -33.69
CA LYS A 397 15.83 16.36 -33.17
C LYS A 397 15.44 16.93 -31.80
N SER A 398 14.75 16.13 -30.99
CA SER A 398 14.17 16.55 -29.72
C SER A 398 14.87 15.85 -28.57
N GLU A 399 15.33 16.66 -27.61
CA GLU A 399 15.93 16.16 -26.37
C GLU A 399 14.91 15.48 -25.44
N LYS A 400 13.60 15.53 -25.76
CA LYS A 400 12.54 14.98 -24.90
C LYS A 400 12.68 13.49 -24.58
N PHE A 401 13.38 12.74 -25.43
CA PHE A 401 13.61 11.30 -25.25
C PHE A 401 14.92 10.97 -24.51
N ILE A 402 15.82 11.94 -24.33
CA ILE A 402 17.11 11.75 -23.66
C ILE A 402 16.92 11.35 -22.18
N PRO A 403 16.03 11.99 -21.39
CA PRO A 403 15.80 11.57 -20.01
C PRO A 403 15.31 10.12 -19.89
N ILE A 404 14.45 9.68 -20.82
CA ILE A 404 13.94 8.30 -20.87
C ILE A 404 15.10 7.33 -21.14
N LEU A 405 15.95 7.65 -22.12
CA LEU A 405 17.12 6.85 -22.44
C LEU A 405 18.07 6.70 -21.24
N ILE A 406 18.36 7.80 -20.53
CA ILE A 406 19.20 7.81 -19.33
C ILE A 406 18.57 6.96 -18.20
N GLU A 407 17.28 7.12 -17.94
CA GLU A 407 16.57 6.35 -16.91
C GLU A 407 16.65 4.85 -17.20
N GLU A 408 16.39 4.44 -18.44
CA GLU A 408 16.44 3.04 -18.87
C GLU A 408 17.85 2.46 -18.77
N MET A 409 18.87 3.23 -19.12
CA MET A 409 20.28 2.87 -19.01
C MET A 409 20.74 2.68 -17.54
N ASN A 410 20.21 3.47 -16.61
CA ASN A 410 20.66 3.42 -15.22
C ASN A 410 19.93 2.38 -14.37
N HIS A 411 18.70 2.02 -14.74
CA HIS A 411 17.82 1.24 -13.86
C HIS A 411 17.35 -0.10 -14.44
N SER A 412 17.54 -0.35 -15.74
CA SER A 412 17.07 -1.59 -16.34
C SER A 412 18.03 -2.76 -16.06
N SER A 413 17.56 -3.83 -15.43
CA SER A 413 18.34 -5.07 -15.34
C SER A 413 18.47 -5.79 -16.69
N ARG A 414 17.72 -5.35 -17.72
CA ARG A 414 17.68 -5.98 -19.05
C ARG A 414 18.79 -5.51 -19.98
N ILE A 415 19.66 -4.61 -19.53
CA ILE A 415 20.81 -4.16 -20.33
C ILE A 415 21.67 -5.37 -20.71
N PHE A 416 21.77 -6.39 -19.85
CA PHE A 416 22.49 -7.64 -20.09
C PHE A 416 21.79 -8.62 -21.07
N GLU A 417 20.69 -8.23 -21.71
CA GLU A 417 20.07 -9.03 -22.79
C GLU A 417 21.08 -9.20 -23.94
N LYS A 418 21.18 -10.40 -24.52
CA LYS A 418 22.09 -10.64 -25.66
C LYS A 418 21.66 -9.80 -26.85
N ILE A 419 22.57 -8.97 -27.35
CA ILE A 419 22.32 -8.14 -28.53
C ILE A 419 22.68 -8.88 -29.82
N ASP A 420 21.80 -8.79 -30.82
CA ASP A 420 22.06 -9.28 -32.17
C ASP A 420 23.19 -8.46 -32.85
N PRO A 421 24.15 -9.07 -33.57
CA PRO A 421 25.26 -8.35 -34.20
C PRO A 421 24.85 -7.26 -35.20
N ILE A 422 23.74 -7.47 -35.93
CA ILE A 422 23.22 -6.49 -36.89
C ILE A 422 22.64 -5.31 -36.12
N LEU A 423 21.84 -5.58 -35.08
CA LEU A 423 21.28 -4.55 -34.20
C LEU A 423 22.38 -3.76 -33.49
N LYS A 424 23.43 -4.45 -33.00
CA LYS A 424 24.62 -3.84 -32.40
C LYS A 424 25.30 -2.85 -33.32
N THR A 425 25.39 -3.17 -34.62
CA THR A 425 25.97 -2.29 -35.64
C THR A 425 25.09 -1.08 -35.88
N LYS A 426 23.77 -1.27 -36.06
CA LYS A 426 22.79 -0.18 -36.22
C LYS A 426 22.80 0.81 -35.07
N ILE A 427 22.83 0.32 -33.83
CA ILE A 427 22.85 1.18 -32.63
C ILE A 427 24.14 2.03 -32.62
N LYS A 428 25.31 1.44 -32.93
CA LYS A 428 26.57 2.18 -33.02
C LYS A 428 26.53 3.28 -34.08
N GLU A 429 25.97 3.00 -35.25
CA GLU A 429 25.79 3.99 -36.31
C GLU A 429 24.89 5.15 -35.86
N LYS A 430 23.77 4.85 -35.18
CA LYS A 430 22.87 5.86 -34.62
C LYS A 430 23.55 6.71 -33.55
N ILE A 431 24.35 6.12 -32.65
CA ILE A 431 25.15 6.88 -31.67
C ILE A 431 26.14 7.83 -32.36
N ASN A 432 26.85 7.36 -33.39
CA ASN A 432 27.77 8.20 -34.15
C ASN A 432 27.05 9.38 -34.84
N SER A 433 25.85 9.14 -35.39
CA SER A 433 25.00 10.18 -35.98
C SER A 433 24.52 11.21 -34.95
N LEU A 434 24.14 10.76 -33.75
CA LEU A 434 23.76 11.66 -32.66
C LEU A 434 24.92 12.55 -32.19
N ASN A 435 26.15 12.01 -32.12
CA ASN A 435 27.34 12.78 -31.79
C ASN A 435 27.68 13.83 -32.85
N SER A 436 27.62 13.46 -34.14
CA SER A 436 27.92 14.40 -35.23
C SER A 436 26.91 15.54 -35.31
N GLN A 437 25.65 15.28 -34.91
CA GLN A 437 24.58 16.27 -34.82
C GLN A 437 24.54 17.03 -33.49
N GLN A 438 25.45 16.74 -32.53
CA GLN A 438 25.47 17.31 -31.18
C GLN A 438 24.15 17.15 -30.41
N LEU A 439 23.39 16.07 -30.66
CA LEU A 439 22.09 15.81 -30.04
C LEU A 439 22.18 15.09 -28.69
N ILE A 440 23.35 14.53 -28.35
CA ILE A 440 23.64 13.94 -27.03
C ILE A 440 25.00 14.41 -26.54
N ASN A 441 25.20 14.44 -25.23
CA ASN A 441 26.51 14.77 -24.67
C ASN A 441 27.50 13.59 -24.77
N GLN A 442 28.79 13.91 -24.64
CA GLN A 442 29.87 12.95 -24.76
C GLN A 442 29.79 11.82 -23.70
N ASP A 443 29.34 12.15 -22.49
CA ASP A 443 29.21 11.18 -21.39
C ASP A 443 28.16 10.10 -21.67
N LEU A 444 27.00 10.49 -22.22
CA LEU A 444 25.92 9.58 -22.58
C LEU A 444 26.34 8.67 -23.75
N SER A 445 26.97 9.24 -24.76
CA SER A 445 27.55 8.49 -25.89
C SER A 445 28.57 7.45 -25.43
N THR A 446 29.53 7.86 -24.60
CA THR A 446 30.53 6.94 -24.01
C THR A 446 29.86 5.84 -23.21
N SER A 447 28.84 6.17 -22.42
CA SER A 447 28.10 5.20 -21.61
C SER A 447 27.37 4.16 -22.47
N LEU A 448 26.69 4.58 -23.54
CA LEU A 448 26.02 3.67 -24.48
C LEU A 448 27.02 2.74 -25.19
N LEU A 449 28.12 3.31 -25.70
CA LEU A 449 29.16 2.52 -26.37
C LEU A 449 29.83 1.52 -25.41
N PHE A 450 30.04 1.92 -24.16
CA PHE A 450 30.52 1.03 -23.12
C PHE A 450 29.55 -0.14 -22.91
N MET A 451 28.26 0.12 -22.68
CA MET A 451 27.27 -0.95 -22.51
C MET A 451 27.26 -1.92 -23.68
N ILE A 452 27.25 -1.41 -24.91
CA ILE A 452 27.27 -2.24 -26.12
C ILE A 452 28.55 -3.06 -26.25
N LYS A 453 29.69 -2.56 -25.77
CA LYS A 453 30.98 -3.26 -25.89
C LYS A 453 31.08 -4.44 -24.93
N TYR A 454 30.57 -4.29 -23.71
CA TYR A 454 30.77 -5.25 -22.61
C TYR A 454 29.61 -6.23 -22.41
N ILE A 455 28.60 -6.17 -23.28
CA ILE A 455 27.49 -7.12 -23.42
C ILE A 455 27.56 -7.75 -24.81
#